data_AF-A0A229VVN9-F1
#
_entry.id   AF-A0A229VVN9-F1
#
_cell.length_a   1.000
_cell.length_b   1.000
_cell.length_c   1.000
_cell.angle_alpha   90.00
_cell.angle_beta   90.00
_cell.angle_gamma   90.00
#
_symmetry.space_group_name_H-M   'P 1'
#
loop_
_entity.id
_entity.type
_entity.pdbx_description
1 polymer ?
#
loop_
_entity_poly.entity_id
_entity_poly.type
_entity_poly.pdbx_seq_one_letter_code
_entity_poly.pdbx_strand_id
1 'polypeptide(L)'
;AMVEKAKSFDVDKVKAAADGVTFDAPEGKVTVDGKNHHIYKTSYIGKIGKDKLIHTVWKSDGPIKPDPYLTTYDWAKSLSAGATDSTSKSE
;
A
#
# COMPACT_ATOMS: atom_id res chain seq x y z
N ALA A 1 -16.55 3.36 4.54
CA ALA A 1 -15.94 2.03 4.77
C ALA A 1 -15.34 1.86 6.18
N MET A 2 -14.27 2.58 6.55
CA MET A 2 -13.59 2.34 7.85
C MET A 2 -14.40 2.81 9.07
N VAL A 3 -14.95 4.03 9.02
CA VAL A 3 -15.87 4.56 10.06
C VAL A 3 -17.09 3.66 10.24
N GLU A 4 -17.67 3.18 9.14
CA GLU A 4 -18.82 2.27 9.15
C GLU A 4 -18.45 0.92 9.77
N LYS A 5 -17.29 0.36 9.41
CA LYS A 5 -16.76 -0.87 10.02
C LYS A 5 -16.47 -0.69 11.51
N ALA A 6 -15.96 0.48 11.91
CA ALA A 6 -15.69 0.83 13.31
C ALA A 6 -16.96 1.16 14.12
N LYS A 7 -18.07 1.50 13.43
CA LYS A 7 -19.30 2.06 14.02
C LYS A 7 -19.00 3.24 14.96
N SER A 8 -18.01 4.05 14.60
CA SER A 8 -17.52 5.13 15.45
C SER A 8 -16.75 6.17 14.64
N PHE A 9 -16.74 7.40 15.12
CA PHE A 9 -15.87 8.48 14.65
C PHE A 9 -14.61 8.63 15.52
N ASP A 10 -14.46 7.81 16.56
CA ASP A 10 -13.25 7.78 17.38
C ASP A 10 -12.04 7.30 16.55
N VAL A 11 -10.95 8.06 16.60
CA VAL A 11 -9.79 7.86 15.73
C VAL A 11 -9.15 6.48 15.94
N ASP A 12 -9.00 6.05 17.19
CA ASP A 12 -8.33 4.80 17.51
C ASP A 12 -9.19 3.60 17.11
N LYS A 13 -10.51 3.69 17.29
CA LYS A 13 -11.45 2.68 16.79
C LYS A 13 -11.44 2.60 15.26
N VAL A 14 -11.35 3.72 14.55
CA VAL A 14 -11.29 3.76 13.09
C VAL A 14 -9.96 3.17 12.57
N LYS A 15 -8.84 3.51 13.20
CA LYS A 15 -7.53 2.92 12.87
C LYS A 15 -7.52 1.40 13.09
N ALA A 16 -8.01 0.94 14.24
CA ALA A 16 -8.10 -0.49 14.53
C ALA A 16 -9.00 -1.24 13.54
N ALA A 17 -10.03 -0.59 13.00
CA ALA A 17 -10.92 -1.17 12.00
C ALA A 17 -10.34 -1.18 10.58
N ALA A 18 -9.23 -0.48 10.31
CA ALA A 18 -8.73 -0.24 8.95
C ALA A 18 -8.27 -1.52 8.24
N ASP A 19 -7.77 -2.52 8.97
CA ASP A 19 -7.18 -3.74 8.39
C ASP A 19 -8.17 -4.47 7.47
N GLY A 20 -7.73 -4.80 6.25
CA GLY A 20 -8.53 -5.54 5.27
C GLY A 20 -9.72 -4.77 4.70
N VAL A 21 -9.87 -3.47 5.00
CA VAL A 21 -10.91 -2.66 4.35
C VAL A 21 -10.62 -2.53 2.86
N THR A 22 -11.59 -2.90 2.04
CA THR A 22 -11.51 -2.81 0.57
C THR A 22 -12.45 -1.75 0.03
N PHE A 23 -12.05 -1.09 -1.05
CA PHE A 23 -12.92 -0.20 -1.80
C PHE A 23 -12.51 -0.13 -3.27
N ASP A 24 -13.46 0.22 -4.13
CA ASP A 24 -13.22 0.43 -5.56
C ASP A 24 -12.67 1.85 -5.77
N ALA A 25 -11.42 1.94 -6.25
CA ALA A 25 -10.77 3.19 -6.61
C ALA A 25 -10.68 3.31 -8.15
N PRO A 26 -10.38 4.51 -8.71
CA PRO A 26 -10.18 4.66 -10.15
C PRO A 26 -9.09 3.75 -10.73
N GLU A 27 -8.09 3.38 -9.93
CA GLU A 27 -7.01 2.46 -10.29
C GLU A 27 -7.38 0.96 -10.13
N GLY A 28 -8.62 0.68 -9.74
CA GLY A 28 -9.14 -0.65 -9.42
C GLY A 28 -9.38 -0.84 -7.92
N LYS A 29 -9.76 -2.06 -7.54
CA LYS A 29 -9.99 -2.43 -6.14
C LYS A 29 -8.69 -2.43 -5.35
N VAL A 30 -8.69 -1.74 -4.21
CA VAL A 30 -7.55 -1.67 -3.29
C VAL A 30 -7.96 -2.19 -1.91
N THR A 31 -6.98 -2.65 -1.14
CA THR A 31 -7.17 -3.16 0.23
C THR A 31 -6.19 -2.50 1.16
N VAL A 32 -6.62 -2.07 2.35
CA VAL A 32 -5.72 -1.50 3.35
C VAL A 32 -5.03 -2.61 4.16
N ASP A 33 -3.72 -2.52 4.30
CA ASP A 33 -2.93 -3.38 5.17
C ASP A 33 -2.94 -2.83 6.61
N GLY A 34 -3.42 -3.60 7.57
CA GLY A 34 -3.53 -3.16 8.96
C GLY A 34 -2.20 -3.04 9.69
N LYS A 35 -1.11 -3.61 9.19
CA LYS A 35 0.20 -3.55 9.88
C LYS A 35 0.92 -2.25 9.60
N ASN A 36 0.84 -1.75 8.37
CA ASN A 36 1.59 -0.57 7.93
C ASN A 36 0.71 0.55 7.34
N HIS A 37 -0.61 0.35 7.30
CA HIS A 37 -1.61 1.30 6.78
C HIS A 37 -1.40 1.74 5.32
N HIS A 38 -0.55 1.03 4.55
CA HIS A 38 -0.46 1.17 3.11
C HIS A 38 -1.52 0.29 2.43
N ILE A 39 -1.62 0.37 1.11
CA ILE A 39 -2.63 -0.40 0.34
C ILE A 39 -2.00 -1.47 -0.55
N TYR A 40 -2.69 -2.60 -0.67
CA TYR A 40 -2.47 -3.56 -1.75
C TYR A 40 -2.95 -2.92 -3.05
N LYS A 41 -2.05 -2.83 -4.03
CA LYS A 41 -2.32 -2.14 -5.29
C LYS A 41 -1.84 -2.93 -6.50
N THR A 42 -2.67 -2.96 -7.53
CA THR A 42 -2.26 -3.48 -8.84
C THR A 42 -1.37 -2.46 -9.54
N SER A 43 -0.19 -2.88 -9.99
CA SER A 43 0.77 -2.01 -10.67
C SER A 43 0.61 -2.11 -12.18
N TYR A 44 0.84 -1.00 -12.88
CA TYR A 44 0.77 -0.87 -14.32
C TYR A 44 2.02 -0.16 -14.84
N ILE A 45 2.57 -0.63 -15.95
CA ILE A 45 3.61 0.09 -16.70
C ILE A 45 2.95 0.62 -17.97
N GLY A 46 2.96 1.95 -18.11
CA GLY A 46 2.42 2.65 -19.26
C GLY A 46 3.53 3.16 -20.19
N LYS A 47 3.26 3.15 -21.49
CA LYS A 47 4.08 3.77 -22.53
C LYS A 47 3.31 4.92 -23.18
N ILE A 48 3.94 6.08 -23.30
CA ILE A 48 3.34 7.23 -23.98
C ILE A 48 3.35 6.97 -25.49
N GLY A 49 2.18 7.07 -26.14
CA GLY A 49 1.99 6.90 -27.58
C GLY A 49 2.21 8.18 -28.37
N LYS A 50 2.23 8.07 -29.71
CA LYS A 50 2.29 9.25 -30.62
C LYS A 50 1.03 10.12 -30.52
N ASP A 51 -0.07 9.53 -30.10
CA ASP A 51 -1.34 10.17 -29.76
C ASP A 51 -1.30 10.94 -28.43
N LYS A 52 -0.16 10.93 -27.74
CA LYS A 52 0.07 11.60 -26.45
C LYS A 52 -0.75 11.02 -25.30
N LEU A 53 -1.27 9.79 -25.45
CA LEU A 53 -1.95 9.05 -24.39
C LEU A 53 -1.01 8.00 -23.76
N ILE A 54 -1.35 7.53 -22.56
CA ILE A 54 -0.63 6.46 -21.86
C ILE A 54 -1.29 5.13 -22.19
N HIS A 55 -0.53 4.22 -22.79
CA HIS A 55 -0.97 2.86 -23.14
C HIS A 55 -0.34 1.85 -22.20
N THR A 56 -1.14 1.03 -21.52
CA THR A 56 -0.61 -0.01 -20.64
C THR A 56 0.10 -1.08 -21.46
N VAL A 57 1.37 -1.35 -21.14
CA VAL A 57 2.20 -2.39 -21.78
C VAL A 57 2.50 -3.57 -20.86
N TRP A 58 2.30 -3.39 -19.55
CA TRP A 58 2.39 -4.46 -18.57
C TRP A 58 1.52 -4.15 -17.35
N LYS A 59 1.07 -5.20 -16.67
CA LYS A 59 0.29 -5.16 -15.43
C LYS A 59 0.78 -6.29 -14.51
N SER A 60 0.80 -6.07 -13.20
CA SER A 60 1.05 -7.14 -12.24
C SER A 60 -0.06 -8.20 -12.27
N ASP A 61 0.28 -9.46 -11.97
CA ASP A 61 -0.68 -10.58 -11.97
C ASP A 61 -1.85 -10.36 -10.99
N GLY A 62 -1.64 -9.54 -9.97
CA GLY A 62 -2.66 -9.09 -9.03
C GLY A 62 -2.18 -7.90 -8.18
N PRO A 63 -2.92 -7.55 -7.11
CA PRO A 63 -2.49 -6.55 -6.15
C PRO A 63 -1.18 -6.93 -5.48
N ILE A 64 -0.21 -6.01 -5.51
CA ILE A 64 1.08 -6.16 -4.85
C ILE A 64 0.92 -5.77 -3.38
N LYS A 65 1.45 -6.59 -2.48
CA LYS A 65 1.50 -6.31 -1.04
C LYS A 65 2.45 -5.14 -0.75
N PRO A 66 2.07 -4.17 0.10
CA PRO A 66 2.95 -3.07 0.42
C PRO A 66 4.13 -3.52 1.30
N ASP A 67 5.34 -3.17 0.85
CA ASP A 67 6.60 -3.31 1.58
C ASP A 67 7.30 -1.94 1.61
N PRO A 68 6.84 -1.00 2.47
CA PRO A 68 7.28 0.38 2.43
C PRO A 68 8.76 0.58 2.76
N TYR A 69 9.39 -0.42 3.40
CA TYR A 69 10.79 -0.40 3.79
C TYR A 69 11.66 -1.41 3.01
N LEU A 70 11.15 -1.95 1.90
CA LEU A 70 11.88 -2.84 0.97
C LEU A 70 12.52 -4.07 1.64
N THR A 71 11.89 -4.59 2.70
CA THR A 71 12.40 -5.70 3.52
C THR A 71 12.41 -7.05 2.81
N THR A 72 11.64 -7.20 1.72
CA THR A 72 11.45 -8.46 0.99
C THR A 72 12.36 -8.62 -0.23
N TYR A 73 13.16 -7.61 -0.56
CA TYR A 73 13.99 -7.60 -1.75
C TYR A 73 15.47 -7.79 -1.43
N ASP A 74 16.08 -8.84 -1.98
CA ASP A 74 17.50 -9.14 -1.74
C ASP A 74 18.45 -8.00 -2.14
N TRP A 75 18.15 -7.32 -3.24
CA TRP A 75 18.95 -6.20 -3.73
C TRP A 75 18.84 -4.95 -2.83
N ALA A 76 17.78 -4.84 -2.02
CA ALA A 76 17.50 -3.68 -1.19
C ALA A 76 18.01 -3.83 0.25
N LYS A 77 18.67 -4.94 0.60
CA LYS A 77 19.12 -5.25 1.97
C LYS A 77 19.92 -4.12 2.63
N SER A 78 20.77 -3.44 1.88
CA SER A 78 21.58 -2.31 2.41
C SER A 78 20.74 -1.05 2.68
N LEU A 79 19.62 -0.88 1.98
CA LEU A 79 18.69 0.24 2.14
C LEU A 79 17.71 0.00 3.29
N SER A 80 17.28 -1.24 3.50
CA SER A 80 16.35 -1.62 4.57
C SER A 80 16.97 -1.57 5.96
N ALA A 81 18.31 -1.64 6.08
CA ALA A 81 19.02 -1.66 7.36
C ALA A 81 18.83 -0.39 8.20
N GLY A 82 18.53 0.76 7.59
CA GLY A 82 18.23 2.01 8.31
C GLY A 82 16.84 2.04 8.95
N ALA A 83 15.91 1.19 8.51
CA ALA A 83 14.55 1.14 9.05
C ALA A 83 14.49 0.45 10.43
N THR A 84 15.38 -0.51 10.67
CA THR A 84 15.44 -1.31 11.91
C THR A 84 16.00 -0.55 13.12
N ASP A 85 16.75 0.54 12.91
CA ASP A 85 17.33 1.37 14.00
C ASP A 85 16.34 2.36 14.62
N SER A 86 15.13 2.50 14.07
CA SER A 86 14.13 3.45 14.60
C SER A 86 13.35 2.95 15.81
N THR A 87 13.48 1.66 16.18
CA THR A 87 12.74 1.04 17.31
C THR A 87 13.48 1.16 18.65
N SER A 88 14.64 1.85 18.71
CA SER A 88 15.42 2.00 19.96
C SER A 88 15.33 3.37 20.65
N LYS A 89 14.41 4.26 20.25
CA LYS A 89 14.11 5.47 21.04
C LYS A 89 12.84 5.25 21.86
N SER A 90 13.04 4.74 23.06
CA SER A 90 12.13 4.88 24.19
C SER A 90 12.02 6.35 24.59
N GLU A 91 10.80 6.89 24.59
CA GLU A 91 10.31 7.92 25.51
C GLU A 91 8.86 7.55 25.90
#